data_AF-A0A3M1QG34-F1
#
_entry.id   AF-A0A3M1QG34-F1
#
_cell.length_a   1.000
_cell.length_b   1.000
_cell.length_c   1.000
_cell.angle_alpha   90.00
_cell.angle_beta   90.00
_cell.angle_gamma   90.00
#
_symmetry.space_group_name_H-M   'P 1'
#
loop_
_entity.id
_entity.type
_entity.pdbx_description
1 polymer ?
#
loop_
_entity_poly.entity_id
_entity_poly.type
_entity_poly.pdbx_seq_one_letter_code
_entity_poly.pdbx_strand_id
1 'polypeptide(L)'
;MSHELWQHTLRRSPWRSQRQAVTLAVLGLAISIMIGALFLAQSTAASTTGRQLEELIVERDRLAFANEQLRAEIAALQSVPRLLARAQELGFQQASADVIEYLVVDGYNPNQEQTAAPIEMEDAPLPEYDESLADWLDRQVDAFKSQFEAFTNREDTP
;
A
#
# COMPACT_ATOMS: atom_id res chain seq x y z
N MET A 1 53.64 46.79 52.87
CA MET A 1 53.56 45.35 53.16
C MET A 1 52.10 45.07 53.44
N SER A 2 51.35 44.28 52.70
CA SER A 2 51.67 43.26 51.71
C SER A 2 50.36 43.03 50.94
N HIS A 3 50.41 43.23 49.63
CA HIS A 3 49.54 42.53 48.68
C HIS A 3 49.53 41.05 49.05
N GLU A 4 48.39 40.35 49.06
CA GLU A 4 48.24 38.86 49.00
C GLU A 4 46.81 38.37 49.38
N LEU A 5 45.74 39.18 49.19
CA LEU A 5 44.37 38.72 49.54
C LEU A 5 43.42 38.53 48.35
N TRP A 6 43.87 38.72 47.11
CA TRP A 6 42.96 38.77 45.95
C TRP A 6 43.07 37.62 44.94
N GLN A 7 43.94 36.63 45.11
CA GLN A 7 44.17 35.64 44.04
C GLN A 7 43.64 34.21 44.27
N HIS A 8 43.02 33.90 45.41
CA HIS A 8 42.62 32.50 45.70
C HIS A 8 41.19 32.07 45.34
N THR A 9 40.36 32.89 44.67
CA THR A 9 38.91 32.57 44.52
C THR A 9 38.41 32.34 43.09
N LEU A 10 39.21 31.78 42.18
CA LEU A 10 38.74 31.34 40.85
C LEU A 10 38.96 29.85 40.56
N ARG A 11 38.77 28.97 41.56
CA ARG A 11 38.48 27.56 41.28
C ARG A 11 36.97 27.36 41.15
N ARG A 12 36.41 27.78 40.01
CA ARG A 12 35.08 27.30 39.59
C ARG A 12 35.17 25.79 39.38
N SER A 13 34.41 25.08 40.20
CA SER A 13 34.32 23.63 40.26
C SER A 13 34.05 22.99 38.88
N PRO A 14 34.97 22.18 38.32
CA PRO A 14 34.79 21.49 37.04
C PRO A 14 33.81 20.30 37.10
N TRP A 15 33.25 20.00 38.28
CA TRP A 15 32.45 18.80 38.57
C TRP A 15 31.04 18.78 37.97
N ARG A 16 30.56 19.88 37.39
CA ARG A 16 29.27 19.94 36.66
C ARG A 16 29.44 19.61 35.17
N SER A 17 30.54 20.05 34.57
CA SER A 17 30.84 19.78 33.15
C SER A 17 31.09 18.29 32.89
N GLN A 18 31.78 17.61 33.81
CA GLN A 18 31.97 16.14 33.72
C GLN A 18 30.65 15.36 33.76
N ARG A 19 29.71 15.75 34.64
CA ARG A 19 28.39 15.08 34.72
C ARG A 19 27.50 15.37 33.50
N GLN A 20 27.59 16.58 32.95
CA GLN A 20 26.88 16.94 31.72
C GLN A 20 27.42 16.18 30.50
N ALA A 21 28.75 16.01 30.39
CA ALA A 21 29.35 15.23 29.31
C ALA A 21 28.93 13.76 29.34
N VAL A 22 28.89 13.15 30.53
CA VAL A 22 28.40 11.78 30.71
C VAL A 22 26.93 11.66 30.30
N THR A 23 26.09 12.63 30.71
CA THR A 23 24.65 12.64 30.36
C THR A 23 24.44 12.73 28.85
N LEU A 24 25.19 13.60 28.15
CA LEU A 24 25.11 13.74 26.70
C LEU A 24 25.61 12.50 25.97
N ALA A 25 26.68 11.85 26.47
CA ALA A 25 27.18 10.61 25.89
C ALA A 25 26.16 9.47 26.00
N VAL A 26 25.51 9.34 27.16
CA VAL A 26 24.44 8.34 27.37
C VAL A 26 23.23 8.63 26.48
N LEU A 27 22.82 9.89 26.35
CA LEU A 27 21.73 10.28 25.46
C LEU A 27 22.03 9.96 23.99
N GLY A 28 23.25 10.27 23.53
CA GLY A 28 23.69 9.94 22.17
C GLY A 28 23.70 8.44 21.91
N LEU A 29 24.17 7.65 22.89
CA LEU A 29 24.15 6.18 22.81
C LEU A 29 22.71 5.65 22.74
N ALA A 30 21.80 6.17 23.57
CA ALA A 30 20.39 5.78 23.56
C ALA A 30 19.72 6.06 22.20
N ILE A 31 19.95 7.24 21.62
CA ILE A 31 19.45 7.59 20.28
C ILE A 31 20.02 6.63 19.22
N SER A 32 21.32 6.32 19.30
CA SER A 32 21.95 5.40 18.34
C SER A 32 21.37 3.98 18.43
N ILE A 33 21.09 3.50 19.65
CA ILE A 33 20.40 2.22 19.89
C ILE A 33 18.96 2.28 19.36
N MET A 34 18.22 3.37 19.57
CA MET A 34 16.86 3.53 19.02
C MET A 34 16.86 3.48 17.49
N ILE A 35 17.79 4.19 16.83
CA ILE A 35 17.93 4.15 15.37
C ILE A 35 18.27 2.71 14.93
N GLY A 36 19.22 2.06 15.59
CA GLY A 36 19.57 0.67 15.31
C GLY A 36 18.39 -0.30 15.46
N ALA A 37 17.62 -0.16 16.54
CA ALA A 37 16.43 -0.95 16.81
C ALA A 37 15.33 -0.71 15.76
N LEU A 38 15.13 0.55 15.33
CA LEU A 38 14.19 0.89 14.26
C LEU A 38 14.60 0.25 12.93
N PHE A 39 15.89 0.34 12.57
CA PHE A 39 16.43 -0.32 11.38
C PHE A 39 16.24 -1.85 11.44
N LEU A 40 16.42 -2.46 12.61
CA LEU A 40 16.22 -3.89 12.83
C LEU A 40 14.74 -4.30 12.84
N ALA A 41 13.85 -3.43 13.33
CA ALA A 41 12.41 -3.65 13.30
C ALA A 41 11.87 -3.58 11.86
N GLN A 42 12.38 -2.65 11.04
CA GLN A 42 12.06 -2.59 9.62
C GLN A 42 12.52 -3.84 8.85
N SER A 43 13.69 -4.40 9.17
CA SER A 43 14.16 -5.64 8.53
C SER A 43 13.32 -6.87 8.91
N THR A 44 12.75 -6.88 10.12
CA THR A 44 11.92 -7.99 10.61
C THR A 44 10.48 -7.91 10.09
N ALA A 45 9.90 -6.71 10.00
CA ALA A 45 8.57 -6.50 9.39
C ALA A 45 8.55 -6.84 7.89
N ALA A 46 9.65 -6.58 7.18
CA ALA A 46 9.76 -6.89 5.75
C ALA A 46 9.71 -8.41 5.45
N SER A 47 10.18 -9.26 6.37
CA SER A 47 10.35 -10.70 6.09
C SER A 47 9.05 -11.52 6.17
N THR A 48 8.07 -11.12 6.99
CA THR A 48 6.77 -11.81 7.08
C THR A 48 5.78 -11.27 6.07
N THR A 49 5.74 -9.96 5.89
CA THR A 49 4.90 -9.29 4.87
C THR A 49 5.35 -9.67 3.45
N GLY A 50 6.66 -9.82 3.21
CA GLY A 50 7.19 -10.23 1.91
C GLY A 50 6.71 -11.60 1.45
N ARG A 51 6.61 -12.59 2.36
CA ARG A 51 6.11 -13.94 2.01
C ARG A 51 4.63 -13.94 1.65
N GLN A 52 3.82 -13.19 2.40
CA GLN A 52 2.38 -13.05 2.10
C GLN A 52 2.17 -12.30 0.79
N LEU A 53 2.99 -11.28 0.52
CA LEU A 53 2.95 -10.55 -0.74
C LEU A 53 3.35 -11.46 -1.92
N GLU A 54 4.41 -12.26 -1.78
CA GLU A 54 4.82 -13.24 -2.78
C GLU A 54 3.69 -14.25 -3.07
N GLU A 55 3.04 -14.77 -2.03
CA GLU A 55 1.90 -15.70 -2.15
C GLU A 55 0.73 -15.04 -2.90
N LEU A 56 0.40 -13.79 -2.57
CA LEU A 56 -0.64 -13.02 -3.26
C LEU A 56 -0.29 -12.73 -4.72
N ILE A 57 0.99 -12.45 -5.03
CA ILE A 57 1.46 -12.24 -6.40
C ILE A 57 1.30 -13.52 -7.22
N VAL A 58 1.74 -14.65 -6.66
CA VAL A 58 1.62 -15.97 -7.30
C VAL A 58 0.15 -16.32 -7.55
N GLU A 59 -0.73 -16.09 -6.58
CA GLU A 59 -2.16 -16.35 -6.73
C GLU A 59 -2.79 -15.43 -7.79
N ARG A 60 -2.42 -14.14 -7.79
CA ARG A 60 -2.87 -13.18 -8.82
C ARG A 60 -2.43 -13.63 -10.22
N ASP A 61 -1.18 -14.05 -10.39
CA ASP A 61 -0.67 -14.51 -11.69
C ASP A 61 -1.39 -15.78 -12.15
N ARG A 62 -1.66 -16.72 -11.23
CA ARG A 62 -2.46 -17.92 -11.51
C ARG A 62 -3.87 -17.56 -11.98
N LEU A 63 -4.55 -16.64 -11.30
CA LEU A 63 -5.89 -16.21 -11.66
C LEU A 63 -5.92 -15.44 -12.99
N ALA A 64 -4.89 -14.62 -13.26
CA ALA A 64 -4.76 -13.92 -14.53
C ALA A 64 -4.62 -14.91 -15.70
N PHE A 65 -3.77 -15.92 -15.55
CA PHE A 65 -3.61 -16.96 -16.56
C PHE A 65 -4.92 -17.74 -16.81
N ALA A 66 -5.63 -18.12 -15.75
CA ALA A 66 -6.91 -18.81 -15.86
C ALA A 66 -7.97 -17.95 -16.58
N ASN A 67 -8.02 -16.65 -16.30
CA ASN A 67 -8.93 -15.74 -16.99
C ASN A 67 -8.61 -15.63 -18.49
N GLU A 68 -7.34 -15.50 -18.86
CA GLU A 68 -6.95 -15.45 -20.28
C GLU A 68 -7.29 -16.75 -21.01
N GLN A 69 -7.08 -17.90 -20.37
CA GLN A 69 -7.51 -19.18 -20.93
C GLN A 69 -9.03 -19.22 -21.15
N LEU A 70 -9.83 -18.84 -20.15
CA LEU A 70 -11.30 -18.81 -20.26
C LEU A 70 -11.77 -17.84 -21.35
N ARG A 71 -11.14 -16.67 -21.47
CA ARG A 71 -11.42 -15.70 -22.54
C ARG A 71 -11.16 -16.30 -23.92
N ALA A 72 -10.05 -17.01 -24.09
CA ALA A 72 -9.73 -17.70 -25.34
C ALA A 72 -10.76 -18.80 -25.67
N GLU A 73 -11.19 -19.57 -24.66
CA GLU A 73 -12.23 -20.59 -24.82
C GLU A 73 -13.58 -20.00 -25.21
N ILE A 74 -14.01 -18.92 -24.54
CA ILE A 74 -15.25 -18.19 -24.88
C ILE A 74 -15.17 -17.67 -26.32
N ALA A 75 -14.06 -17.04 -26.70
CA ALA A 75 -13.87 -16.54 -28.07
C ALA A 75 -13.94 -17.67 -29.10
N ALA A 76 -13.36 -18.83 -28.80
CA ALA A 76 -13.45 -20.01 -29.67
C ALA A 76 -14.89 -20.53 -29.79
N LEU A 77 -15.64 -20.54 -28.69
CA LEU A 77 -17.06 -20.95 -28.66
C LEU A 77 -17.98 -19.96 -29.39
N GLN A 78 -17.71 -18.67 -29.29
CA GLN A 78 -18.46 -17.60 -29.95
C GLN A 78 -17.98 -17.32 -31.39
N SER A 79 -16.97 -18.03 -31.86
CA SER A 79 -16.38 -17.77 -33.17
C SER A 79 -17.44 -17.91 -34.28
N VAL A 80 -17.48 -16.92 -35.17
CA VAL A 80 -18.41 -16.88 -36.32
C VAL A 80 -18.41 -18.20 -37.12
N PRO A 81 -17.26 -18.86 -37.39
CA PRO A 81 -17.27 -20.15 -38.07
C PRO A 81 -18.05 -21.24 -37.33
N ARG A 82 -17.94 -21.29 -36.00
CA ARG A 82 -18.67 -22.26 -35.16
C ARG A 82 -20.16 -21.96 -35.11
N LEU A 83 -20.52 -20.68 -35.01
CA LEU A 83 -21.92 -20.24 -35.07
C LEU A 83 -22.54 -20.57 -36.43
N LEU A 84 -21.82 -20.33 -37.54
CA LEU A 84 -22.27 -20.68 -38.88
C LEU A 84 -22.42 -22.18 -39.07
N ALA A 85 -21.44 -22.98 -38.60
CA ALA A 85 -21.54 -24.44 -38.64
C ALA A 85 -22.77 -24.94 -37.87
N ARG A 86 -23.02 -24.40 -36.67
CA ARG A 86 -24.20 -24.75 -35.88
C ARG A 86 -25.50 -24.32 -36.54
N ALA A 87 -25.53 -23.14 -37.17
CA ALA A 87 -26.69 -22.68 -37.92
C ALA A 87 -27.00 -23.62 -39.10
N GLN A 88 -25.98 -24.07 -39.83
CA GLN A 88 -26.13 -25.05 -40.91
C GLN A 88 -26.65 -26.40 -40.39
N GLU A 89 -26.15 -26.91 -39.27
CA GLU A 89 -26.66 -28.13 -38.63
C GLU A 89 -28.14 -28.02 -38.22
N LEU A 90 -28.59 -26.81 -37.86
CA LEU A 90 -29.98 -26.51 -37.52
C LEU A 90 -30.86 -26.29 -38.77
N GLY A 91 -30.29 -26.37 -39.98
CA GLY A 91 -31.01 -26.19 -41.24
C GLY A 91 -31.09 -24.74 -41.72
N PHE A 92 -30.43 -23.79 -41.06
CA PHE A 92 -30.32 -22.43 -41.57
C PHE A 92 -29.37 -22.40 -42.76
N GLN A 93 -29.70 -21.57 -43.74
CA GLN A 93 -28.89 -21.34 -44.93
C GLN A 93 -28.49 -19.86 -45.00
N GLN A 94 -27.37 -19.57 -45.66
CA GLN A 94 -26.96 -18.19 -45.87
C GLN A 94 -27.96 -17.50 -46.80
N ALA A 95 -28.55 -16.40 -46.35
CA ALA A 95 -29.52 -15.65 -47.13
C ALA A 95 -28.87 -15.08 -48.40
N SER A 96 -29.44 -15.41 -49.55
CA SER A 96 -29.06 -14.84 -50.84
C SER A 96 -29.95 -13.64 -51.17
N ALA A 97 -29.47 -12.76 -52.07
CA ALA A 97 -30.13 -11.48 -52.37
C ALA A 97 -31.58 -11.64 -52.91
N ASP A 98 -31.92 -12.81 -53.45
CA ASP A 98 -33.24 -13.20 -53.94
C ASP A 98 -34.24 -13.57 -52.84
N VAL A 99 -33.80 -13.82 -51.61
CA VAL A 99 -34.65 -14.27 -50.48
C VAL A 99 -34.76 -13.18 -49.39
N ILE A 100 -34.05 -12.06 -49.52
CA ILE A 100 -34.08 -10.96 -48.56
C ILE A 100 -35.27 -10.05 -48.87
N GLU A 101 -36.22 -9.98 -47.94
CA GLU A 101 -37.33 -9.02 -47.97
C GLU A 101 -36.99 -7.79 -47.13
N TYR A 102 -37.11 -6.60 -47.73
CA TYR A 102 -36.83 -5.34 -47.05
C TYR A 102 -38.11 -4.75 -46.45
N LEU A 103 -38.16 -4.68 -45.12
CA LEU A 103 -39.24 -4.02 -44.40
C LEU A 103 -38.89 -2.53 -44.20
N VAL A 104 -39.74 -1.63 -44.70
CA VAL A 104 -39.65 -0.20 -44.38
C VAL A 104 -40.24 0.03 -43.00
N VAL A 105 -39.41 0.41 -42.04
CA VAL A 105 -39.84 0.77 -40.69
C VAL A 105 -40.10 2.28 -40.65
N ASP A 106 -41.34 2.65 -40.37
CA ASP A 106 -41.73 4.05 -40.30
C ASP A 106 -41.01 4.76 -39.14
N GLY A 107 -40.44 5.94 -39.40
CA GLY A 107 -39.61 6.68 -38.43
C GLY A 107 -38.17 6.19 -38.25
N TYR A 108 -37.69 5.20 -39.03
CA TYR A 108 -36.29 4.78 -38.99
C TYR A 108 -35.35 5.89 -39.49
N ASN A 109 -34.47 6.37 -38.60
CA ASN A 109 -33.42 7.33 -38.93
C ASN A 109 -32.05 6.66 -38.77
N PRO A 110 -31.36 6.29 -39.87
CA PRO A 110 -30.05 5.63 -39.80
C PRO A 110 -28.94 6.52 -39.23
N ASN A 111 -29.20 7.83 -39.11
CA ASN A 111 -28.28 8.83 -38.55
C ASN A 111 -28.69 9.26 -37.15
N GLN A 112 -29.46 8.46 -36.42
CA GLN A 112 -29.69 8.72 -34.99
C GLN A 112 -28.35 8.68 -34.27
N GLU A 113 -27.99 9.80 -33.63
CA GLU A 113 -26.85 9.81 -32.73
C GLU A 113 -27.12 8.77 -31.65
N GLN A 114 -26.26 7.75 -31.58
CA GLN A 114 -26.32 6.75 -30.53
C GLN A 114 -26.20 7.51 -29.20
N THR A 115 -27.32 7.68 -28.50
CA THR A 115 -27.31 8.20 -27.15
C THR A 115 -26.74 7.08 -26.29
N ALA A 116 -25.41 6.98 -26.26
CA ALA A 116 -24.73 6.22 -25.23
C ALA A 116 -25.19 6.82 -23.90
N ALA A 117 -25.88 6.03 -23.09
CA ALA A 117 -26.18 6.44 -21.73
C ALA A 117 -24.85 6.86 -21.07
N PRO A 118 -24.78 8.02 -20.40
CA PRO A 118 -23.59 8.42 -19.70
C PRO A 118 -23.16 7.28 -18.77
N ILE A 119 -21.93 6.80 -18.95
CA ILE A 119 -21.33 5.91 -17.96
C ILE A 119 -21.06 6.80 -16.76
N GLU A 120 -21.87 6.67 -15.72
CA GLU A 120 -21.65 7.32 -14.45
C GLU A 120 -20.41 6.66 -13.84
N MET A 121 -19.25 7.29 -14.05
CA MET A 121 -18.02 6.92 -13.36
C MET A 121 -18.24 7.29 -11.90
N GLU A 122 -18.57 6.28 -11.10
CA GLU A 122 -18.59 6.42 -9.66
C GLU A 122 -17.14 6.59 -9.22
N ASP A 123 -16.70 7.85 -9.13
CA ASP A 123 -15.45 8.25 -8.49
C ASP A 123 -15.57 7.89 -7.01
N ALA A 124 -15.34 6.63 -6.69
CA ALA A 124 -15.18 6.20 -5.32
C ALA A 124 -14.03 7.04 -4.74
N PRO A 125 -14.27 7.82 -3.67
CA PRO A 125 -13.24 8.68 -3.12
C PRO A 125 -12.05 7.80 -2.73
N LEU A 126 -10.89 8.10 -3.31
CA LEU A 126 -9.64 7.50 -2.85
C LEU A 126 -9.47 7.86 -1.36
N PRO A 127 -9.01 6.92 -0.52
CA PRO A 127 -8.75 7.26 0.87
C PRO A 127 -7.72 8.39 0.93
N GLU A 128 -8.14 9.55 1.45
CA GLU A 128 -7.26 10.69 1.68
C GLU A 128 -6.41 10.37 2.90
N TYR A 129 -5.11 10.16 2.67
CA TYR A 129 -4.18 9.81 3.74
C TYR A 129 -3.70 11.10 4.42
N ASP A 130 -4.50 11.59 5.37
CA ASP A 130 -4.26 12.85 6.10
C ASP A 130 -3.33 12.71 7.31
N GLU A 131 -2.71 11.54 7.52
CA GLU A 131 -1.83 11.36 8.67
C GLU A 131 -0.58 12.24 8.55
N SER A 132 -0.37 13.09 9.56
CA SER A 132 0.83 13.91 9.64
C SER A 132 2.00 13.12 10.21
N LEU A 133 3.23 13.56 9.89
CA LEU A 133 4.45 13.01 10.49
C LEU A 133 4.45 13.15 12.02
N ALA A 134 3.79 14.19 12.55
CA ALA A 134 3.65 14.40 13.98
C ALA A 134 2.79 13.31 14.63
N ASP A 135 1.64 12.98 14.03
CA ASP A 135 0.76 11.91 14.53
C ASP A 135 1.45 10.54 14.52
N TRP A 136 2.25 10.28 13.47
CA TRP A 136 3.09 9.10 13.45
C TRP A 136 4.14 9.11 14.57
N LEU A 137 4.82 10.23 14.80
CA LEU A 137 5.86 10.36 15.81
C LEU A 137 5.30 10.17 17.23
N ASP A 138 4.14 10.75 17.53
CA ASP A 138 3.46 10.60 18.82
C ASP A 138 3.15 9.13 19.11
N ARG A 139 2.61 8.40 18.11
CA ARG A 139 2.37 6.95 18.24
C ARG A 139 3.64 6.15 18.47
N GLN A 140 4.75 6.50 17.82
CA GLN A 140 6.04 5.83 18.05
C GLN A 140 6.59 6.10 19.45
N VAL A 141 6.47 7.34 19.94
CA VAL A 141 6.92 7.72 21.27
C VAL A 141 6.10 7.02 22.35
N ASP A 142 4.78 6.91 22.17
CA ASP A 142 3.90 6.23 23.12
C ASP A 142 4.12 4.72 23.13
N ALA A 143 4.34 4.11 21.95
CA ALA A 143 4.74 2.71 21.86
C ALA A 143 6.06 2.46 22.63
N PHE A 144 7.05 3.34 22.48
CA PHE A 144 8.31 3.24 23.19
C PHE A 144 8.14 3.37 24.73
N LYS A 145 7.35 4.35 25.20
CA LYS A 145 7.06 4.52 26.63
C LYS A 145 6.40 3.28 27.22
N SER A 146 5.39 2.73 26.53
CA SER A 146 4.68 1.54 27.01
C SER A 146 5.60 0.31 27.14
N GLN A 147 6.55 0.15 26.22
CA GLN A 147 7.54 -0.92 26.28
C GLN A 147 8.54 -0.70 27.43
N PHE A 148 8.95 0.55 27.65
CA PHE A 148 9.85 0.91 28.74
C PHE A 148 9.19 0.67 30.11
N GLU A 149 7.95 1.10 30.29
CA GLU A 149 7.17 0.87 31.51
C GLU A 149 6.95 -0.64 31.76
N ALA A 150 6.69 -1.41 30.69
CA ALA A 150 6.57 -2.86 30.80
C ALA A 150 7.89 -3.56 31.19
N PHE A 151 9.04 -3.03 30.76
CA PHE A 151 10.35 -3.52 31.15
C PHE A 151 10.66 -3.19 32.61
N THR A 152 10.46 -1.93 33.04
CA THR A 152 10.73 -1.51 34.41
C THR A 152 9.79 -2.16 35.43
N ASN A 153 8.51 -2.35 35.07
CA ASN A 153 7.56 -3.05 35.95
C ASN A 153 7.80 -4.56 36.01
N ARG A 154 8.61 -5.14 35.10
CA ARG A 154 8.98 -6.56 35.12
C ARG A 154 10.13 -6.86 36.09
N GLU A 155 10.91 -5.86 36.50
CA GLU A 155 12.01 -6.04 37.47
C GLU A 155 11.53 -6.16 38.93
N ASP A 156 10.24 -5.91 39.21
CA ASP A 156 9.65 -5.94 40.57
C ASP A 156 8.74 -7.17 40.83
N THR A 157 9.05 -8.33 40.26
CA THR A 157 8.43 -9.61 40.71
C THR A 157 9.49 -10.53 41.34
N PRO A 158 9.29 -10.97 42.60
CA PRO A 158 10.31 -11.62 43.44
C PRO A 158 10.74 -13.02 42.96
#